data_AF-A0A1C5CK49-F1
#
_entry.id   AF-A0A1C5CK49-F1
#
_cell.length_a   1.000
_cell.length_b   1.000
_cell.length_c   1.000
_cell.angle_alpha   90.00
_cell.angle_beta   90.00
_cell.angle_gamma   90.00
#
_symmetry.space_group_name_H-M   'P 1'
#
loop_
_entity.id
_entity.type
_entity.pdbx_description
1 polymer ?
#
loop_
_entity_poly.entity_id
_entity_poly.type
_entity_poly.pdbx_seq_one_letter_code
_entity_poly.pdbx_strand_id
1 'polypeptide(L)'
;MTWPGRILTGRSQHALLLVPGHDGSCVRDVYLTWATERPPLPTTDPYLVVHTNANAKPELRRYPRRADADKAWWRELDALLLAPDERRAFRRPQIFDTLNDLPEHVRTRLRVRVHGFDQDGKASNRRWYTAITPPIWAWAQEHDPERAERIAECVAAAEHHAGRLTYLTGQAWMDTIDGPDRRADGRTPGKPEKKPTSPWAAPARAAYWPLAEDAFWRLLDQPGISARRVYATAAEQALRTATAGDRIRLRHAARAVAAAVAELHRPPRTRPDEERR
;
A
#
# COMPACT_ATOMS: atom_id res chain seq x y z
N MET A 1 9.95 22.01 15.38
CA MET A 1 9.77 23.18 14.49
C MET A 1 8.27 23.29 14.26
N THR A 2 7.63 24.44 14.54
CA THR A 2 6.15 24.53 14.60
C THR A 2 5.53 25.61 13.70
N TRP A 3 6.33 26.49 13.08
CA TRP A 3 5.81 27.57 12.24
C TRP A 3 5.47 27.06 10.83
N PRO A 4 4.24 27.31 10.29
CA PRO A 4 3.77 26.72 9.03
C PRO A 4 4.70 26.91 7.84
N GLY A 5 5.20 28.12 7.59
CA GLY A 5 6.07 28.35 6.43
C GLY A 5 7.42 27.61 6.54
N ARG A 6 7.95 27.42 7.75
CA ARG A 6 9.20 26.66 7.95
C ARG A 6 8.99 25.18 7.73
N ILE A 7 7.80 24.66 8.05
CA ILE A 7 7.44 23.26 7.79
C ILE A 7 7.34 23.01 6.28
N LEU A 8 6.73 23.95 5.54
CA LEU A 8 6.43 23.78 4.12
C LEU A 8 7.59 24.14 3.18
N THR A 9 8.36 25.20 3.46
CA THR A 9 9.41 25.70 2.54
C THR A 9 10.80 25.75 3.16
N GLY A 10 10.91 25.70 4.49
CA GLY A 10 12.18 25.87 5.21
C GLY A 10 13.04 24.61 5.35
N ARG A 11 12.72 23.52 4.64
CA ARG A 11 13.33 22.20 4.85
C ARG A 11 14.04 21.63 3.61
N SER A 12 14.19 22.43 2.56
CA SER A 12 14.94 22.03 1.37
C SER A 12 16.39 21.72 1.74
N GLN A 13 16.88 20.55 1.32
CA GLN A 13 18.29 20.17 1.51
C GLN A 13 19.20 20.62 0.36
N HIS A 14 18.61 21.05 -0.75
CA HIS A 14 19.31 21.51 -1.94
C HIS A 14 19.23 23.02 -2.09
N ALA A 15 20.31 23.62 -2.61
CA ALA A 15 20.38 25.00 -3.06
C ALA A 15 20.41 25.01 -4.59
N LEU A 16 19.65 25.93 -5.18
CA LEU A 16 19.52 26.06 -6.63
C LEU A 16 19.74 27.52 -7.03
N LEU A 17 20.60 27.74 -8.03
CA LEU A 17 20.86 29.04 -8.63
C LEU A 17 20.48 28.99 -10.10
N LEU A 18 19.47 29.79 -10.48
CA LEU A 18 19.07 30.01 -11.87
C LEU A 18 19.89 31.16 -12.45
N VAL A 19 20.54 30.94 -13.59
CA VAL A 19 21.23 32.00 -14.32
C VAL A 19 20.27 32.54 -15.39
N PRO A 20 19.89 33.83 -15.34
CA PRO A 20 18.95 34.39 -16.30
C PRO A 20 19.56 34.50 -17.70
N GLY A 21 18.71 34.40 -18.72
CA GLY A 21 19.01 34.78 -20.10
C GLY A 21 19.12 36.30 -20.26
N HIS A 22 19.44 36.74 -21.48
CA HIS A 22 19.72 38.15 -21.77
C HIS A 22 18.55 39.10 -21.47
N ASP A 23 17.32 38.63 -21.64
CA ASP A 23 16.07 39.36 -21.43
C ASP A 23 15.36 39.02 -20.11
N GLY A 24 15.93 38.11 -19.30
CA GLY A 24 15.34 37.63 -18.05
C GLY A 24 14.08 36.77 -18.21
N SER A 25 13.65 36.45 -19.43
CA SER A 25 12.44 35.64 -19.69
C SER A 25 12.73 34.13 -19.69
N CYS A 26 14.00 33.76 -19.85
CA CYS A 26 14.46 32.38 -19.83
C CYS A 26 15.59 32.16 -18.81
N VAL A 27 15.82 30.89 -18.48
CA VAL A 27 16.98 30.44 -17.71
C VAL A 27 17.99 29.87 -18.70
N ARG A 28 19.22 30.39 -18.69
CA ARG A 28 20.29 29.90 -19.56
C ARG A 28 21.11 28.78 -18.93
N ASP A 29 21.17 28.74 -17.61
CA ASP A 29 21.96 27.75 -16.86
C ASP A 29 21.40 27.56 -15.44
N VAL A 30 21.71 26.42 -14.83
CA VAL A 30 21.27 26.05 -13.48
C VAL A 30 22.39 25.37 -12.71
N TYR A 31 22.68 25.89 -11.51
CA TYR A 31 23.53 25.20 -10.54
C TYR A 31 22.68 24.56 -9.45
N LEU A 32 22.97 23.30 -9.13
CA LEU A 32 22.32 22.54 -8.05
C LEU A 32 23.40 21.97 -7.12
N THR A 33 23.26 22.22 -5.82
CA THR A 33 24.16 21.68 -4.80
C THR A 33 23.43 21.43 -3.48
N TRP A 34 24.11 20.90 -2.47
CA TRP A 34 23.58 20.78 -1.11
C TRP A 34 23.59 22.15 -0.42
N ALA A 35 22.46 22.55 0.16
CA ALA A 35 22.37 23.76 0.99
C ALA A 35 22.83 23.49 2.43
N THR A 36 22.74 22.24 2.88
CA THR A 36 23.08 21.80 4.22
C THR A 36 23.56 20.35 4.20
N GLU A 37 24.61 20.05 4.95
CA GLU A 37 25.08 18.68 5.21
C GLU A 37 24.36 18.04 6.41
N ARG A 38 23.64 18.84 7.20
CA ARG A 38 22.89 18.36 8.36
C ARG A 38 21.61 17.62 7.93
N PRO A 39 21.23 16.54 8.63
CA PRO A 39 19.96 15.87 8.40
C PRO A 39 18.78 16.83 8.65
N PRO A 40 17.66 16.65 7.92
CA PRO A 40 16.52 17.53 8.06
C PRO A 40 15.90 17.36 9.44
N LEU A 41 15.48 18.47 10.06
CA LEU A 41 14.83 18.42 11.36
C LEU A 41 13.58 17.52 11.29
N PRO A 42 13.37 16.64 12.30
CA PRO A 42 12.15 15.84 12.38
C PRO A 42 10.93 16.74 12.48
N THR A 43 10.01 16.60 11.53
CA THR A 43 8.66 17.17 11.62
C THR A 43 7.73 16.37 10.74
N THR A 44 6.44 16.41 11.08
CA THR A 44 5.37 15.83 10.30
C THR A 44 4.86 16.87 9.30
N ASP A 45 4.81 16.49 8.03
CA ASP A 45 4.14 17.28 7.00
C ASP A 45 2.62 17.13 7.17
N PRO A 46 1.84 18.23 7.24
CA PRO A 46 0.41 18.15 7.48
C PRO A 46 -0.40 17.57 6.31
N TYR A 47 0.19 17.45 5.12
CA TYR A 47 -0.46 16.92 3.92
C TYR A 47 -0.22 15.42 3.70
N LEU A 48 0.68 14.80 4.48
CA LEU A 48 1.04 13.39 4.29
C LEU A 48 0.26 12.47 5.24
N VAL A 49 -0.10 11.29 4.73
CA VAL A 49 -0.46 10.14 5.57
C VAL A 49 0.79 9.68 6.30
N VAL A 50 0.70 9.50 7.62
CA VAL A 50 1.84 9.10 8.46
C VAL A 50 1.58 7.70 9.02
N HIS A 51 2.49 6.77 8.78
CA HIS A 51 2.50 5.48 9.46
C HIS A 51 3.19 5.59 10.82
N THR A 52 2.73 4.77 11.76
CA THR A 52 3.25 4.65 13.12
C THR A 52 3.77 3.23 13.35
N ASN A 53 5.02 3.12 13.81
CA ASN A 53 5.61 1.87 14.26
C ASN A 53 5.96 1.98 15.75
N ALA A 54 5.11 1.45 16.62
CA ALA A 54 5.27 1.52 18.07
C ALA A 54 6.58 0.89 18.57
N ASN A 55 7.10 -0.11 17.85
CA ASN A 55 8.33 -0.83 18.20
C ASN A 55 9.61 -0.15 17.68
N ALA A 56 9.49 0.90 16.88
CA ALA A 56 10.64 1.65 16.39
C ALA A 56 11.12 2.68 17.44
N LYS A 57 12.40 3.08 17.31
CA LYS A 57 12.98 4.19 18.07
C LYS A 57 12.11 5.45 17.90
N PRO A 58 12.02 6.34 18.91
CA PRO A 58 11.17 7.53 18.85
C PRO A 58 11.32 8.35 17.55
N GLU A 59 12.57 8.53 17.08
CA GLU A 59 12.89 9.26 15.84
C GLU A 59 12.41 8.57 14.54
N LEU A 60 12.18 7.25 14.58
CA LEU A 60 11.70 6.43 13.44
C LEU A 60 10.26 5.94 13.63
N ARG A 61 9.62 6.33 14.74
CA ARG A 61 8.27 5.89 15.08
C ARG A 61 7.23 6.38 14.10
N ARG A 62 7.47 7.54 13.47
CA ARG A 62 6.57 8.16 12.49
C ARG A 62 7.28 8.31 11.16
N TYR A 63 6.70 7.77 10.11
CA TYR A 63 7.25 7.91 8.76
C TYR A 63 6.13 8.13 7.74
N PRO A 64 6.38 8.94 6.70
CA PRO A 64 5.37 9.19 5.68
C PRO A 64 5.07 7.91 4.89
N ARG A 65 3.79 7.71 4.54
CA ARG A 65 3.40 6.71 3.54
C ARG A 65 4.06 7.08 2.22
N ARG A 66 4.81 6.14 1.64
CA ARG A 66 5.48 6.35 0.35
C ARG A 66 4.47 6.29 -0.79
N ALA A 67 4.72 7.06 -1.84
CA ALA A 67 4.01 6.92 -3.09
C ALA A 67 4.32 5.55 -3.72
N ASP A 68 3.32 4.95 -4.34
CA ASP A 68 3.43 3.68 -5.06
C ASP A 68 2.61 3.79 -6.34
N ALA A 69 3.29 3.92 -7.48
CA ALA A 69 2.62 4.11 -8.76
C ALA A 69 1.88 2.85 -9.24
N ASP A 70 2.10 1.69 -8.62
CA ASP A 70 1.37 0.45 -8.91
C ASP A 70 0.15 0.27 -7.99
N LYS A 71 -0.13 1.25 -7.12
CA LYS A 71 -1.24 1.21 -6.17
C LYS A 71 -2.44 2.00 -6.68
N ALA A 72 -3.56 1.28 -6.85
CA ALA A 72 -4.85 1.90 -7.18
C ALA A 72 -5.33 2.80 -6.03
N TRP A 73 -5.96 3.93 -6.39
CA TRP A 73 -6.32 4.99 -5.44
C TRP A 73 -7.33 4.55 -4.36
N TRP A 74 -8.24 3.62 -4.67
CA TRP A 74 -9.24 3.14 -3.70
C TRP A 74 -8.59 2.45 -2.49
N ARG A 75 -7.38 1.90 -2.67
CA ARG A 75 -6.56 1.29 -1.62
C ARG A 75 -5.90 2.30 -0.68
N GLU A 76 -6.15 3.60 -0.90
CA GLU A 76 -5.72 4.70 -0.04
C GLU A 76 -6.90 5.34 0.71
N LEU A 77 -8.14 4.92 0.45
CA LEU A 77 -9.33 5.52 1.06
C LEU A 77 -9.32 5.37 2.59
N ASP A 78 -8.89 4.22 3.12
CA ASP A 78 -8.80 3.98 4.56
C ASP A 78 -8.00 5.07 5.29
N ALA A 79 -6.89 5.50 4.68
CA ALA A 79 -6.00 6.52 5.21
C ALA A 79 -6.51 7.95 5.07
N LEU A 80 -7.58 8.18 4.30
CA LEU A 80 -8.23 9.48 4.17
C LEU A 80 -9.48 9.59 5.05
N LEU A 81 -10.23 8.49 5.20
CA LEU A 81 -11.56 8.48 5.80
C LEU A 81 -11.55 8.29 7.32
N LEU A 82 -10.58 7.54 7.85
CA LEU A 82 -10.54 7.21 9.26
C LEU A 82 -9.86 8.31 10.08
N ALA A 83 -10.51 8.69 11.17
CA ALA A 83 -9.96 9.58 12.16
C ALA A 83 -8.71 8.95 12.82
N PRO A 84 -7.76 9.77 13.31
CA PRO A 84 -6.62 9.28 14.07
C PRO A 84 -7.05 8.41 15.26
N ASP A 85 -6.47 7.21 15.37
CA ASP A 85 -6.67 6.28 16.49
C ASP A 85 -5.30 5.76 16.94
N GLU A 86 -5.07 5.69 18.25
CA GLU A 86 -3.85 5.16 18.85
C GLU A 86 -3.62 3.68 18.52
N ARG A 87 -4.70 2.93 18.23
CA ARG A 87 -4.62 1.51 17.84
C ARG A 87 -4.25 1.31 16.38
N ARG A 88 -4.37 2.34 15.53
CA ARG A 88 -4.08 2.24 14.11
C ARG A 88 -2.60 2.53 13.84
N ALA A 89 -2.02 1.75 12.93
CA ALA A 89 -0.64 1.92 12.48
C ALA A 89 -0.46 3.10 11.50
N PHE A 90 -1.47 3.95 11.32
CA PHE A 90 -1.40 5.12 10.46
C PHE A 90 -2.34 6.23 10.93
N ARG A 91 -2.07 7.44 10.44
CA ARG A 91 -2.83 8.67 10.66
C ARG A 91 -3.09 9.35 9.32
N ARG A 92 -4.32 9.81 9.11
CA ARG A 92 -4.69 10.67 7.97
C ARG A 92 -3.92 12.01 7.98
N PRO A 93 -3.88 12.76 6.86
CA PRO A 93 -3.21 14.05 6.83
C PRO A 93 -3.72 14.99 7.93
N GLN A 94 -2.82 15.69 8.63
CA GLN A 94 -3.19 16.59 9.72
C GLN A 94 -4.14 17.71 9.26
N ILE A 95 -4.01 18.15 8.01
CA ILE A 95 -4.93 19.15 7.44
C ILE A 95 -6.40 18.67 7.43
N PHE A 96 -6.64 17.37 7.65
CA PHE A 96 -8.00 16.82 7.72
C PHE A 96 -8.65 17.05 9.09
N ASP A 97 -7.88 17.40 10.13
CA ASP A 97 -8.39 17.58 11.49
C ASP A 97 -9.41 18.72 11.60
N THR A 98 -9.33 19.72 10.71
CA THR A 98 -10.21 20.90 10.70
C THR A 98 -11.27 20.84 9.58
N LEU A 99 -11.45 19.69 8.91
CA LEU A 99 -12.44 19.60 7.82
C LEU A 99 -13.88 19.77 8.31
N ASN A 100 -14.16 19.44 9.57
CA ASN A 100 -15.46 19.65 10.20
C ASN A 100 -15.86 21.13 10.30
N ASP A 101 -14.87 22.02 10.32
CA ASP A 101 -15.09 23.46 10.47
C ASP A 101 -15.59 24.10 9.16
N LEU A 102 -15.54 23.37 8.05
CA LEU A 102 -16.03 23.83 6.75
C LEU A 102 -17.57 23.85 6.73
N PRO A 103 -18.19 24.83 6.03
CA PRO A 103 -19.62 24.83 5.79
C PRO A 103 -20.11 23.53 5.16
N GLU A 104 -21.29 23.06 5.54
CA GLU A 104 -21.84 21.76 5.09
C GLU A 104 -21.88 21.60 3.56
N HIS A 105 -22.31 22.65 2.85
CA HIS A 105 -22.36 22.64 1.38
C HIS A 105 -20.98 22.51 0.72
N VAL A 106 -19.90 22.91 1.42
CA VAL A 106 -18.51 22.70 0.98
C VAL A 106 -18.07 21.28 1.32
N ARG A 107 -18.35 20.81 2.54
CA ARG A 107 -17.99 19.45 3.01
C ARG A 107 -18.56 18.37 2.10
N THR A 108 -19.84 18.44 1.77
CA THR A 108 -20.52 17.45 0.90
C THR A 108 -19.93 17.34 -0.52
N ARG A 109 -19.19 18.36 -0.98
CA ARG A 109 -18.53 18.38 -2.29
C ARG A 109 -17.01 18.20 -2.20
N LEU A 110 -16.47 17.98 -1.00
CA LEU A 110 -15.03 17.90 -0.74
C LEU A 110 -14.40 16.72 -1.47
N ARG A 111 -13.41 17.03 -2.30
CA ARG A 111 -12.57 16.05 -3.00
C ARG A 111 -11.12 16.24 -2.60
N VAL A 112 -10.36 15.16 -2.64
CA VAL A 112 -8.92 15.16 -2.32
C VAL A 112 -8.15 14.94 -3.61
N ARG A 113 -7.21 15.84 -3.90
CA ARG A 113 -6.21 15.64 -4.96
C ARG A 113 -4.94 15.10 -4.33
N VAL A 114 -4.47 13.98 -4.85
CA VAL A 114 -3.23 13.33 -4.41
C VAL A 114 -2.18 13.55 -5.48
N HIS A 115 -0.98 13.96 -5.06
CA HIS A 115 0.22 14.02 -5.88
C HIS A 115 1.25 13.05 -5.32
N GLY A 116 1.71 12.12 -6.16
CA GLY A 116 2.69 11.10 -5.78
C GLY A 116 3.91 11.14 -6.68
N PHE A 117 5.10 11.07 -6.08
CA PHE A 117 6.36 10.82 -6.77
C PHE A 117 6.92 9.51 -6.24
N ASP A 118 6.84 8.47 -7.06
CA ASP A 118 7.35 7.14 -6.75
C ASP A 118 8.84 7.09 -7.09
N GLN A 119 9.66 7.06 -6.06
CA GLN A 119 11.12 7.09 -6.13
C GLN A 119 11.67 5.86 -5.42
N ASP A 120 12.76 5.30 -5.95
CA ASP A 120 13.57 4.41 -5.13
C ASP A 120 14.15 5.22 -3.96
N GLY A 121 14.52 4.56 -2.86
CA GLY A 121 15.08 5.25 -1.68
C GLY A 121 16.44 5.91 -1.92
N LYS A 122 16.85 6.10 -3.18
CA LYS A 122 18.11 6.69 -3.62
C LYS A 122 17.83 7.88 -4.54
N ALA A 123 17.95 7.69 -5.85
CA ALA A 123 17.98 8.77 -6.84
C ALA A 123 17.23 8.43 -8.13
N SER A 124 16.60 7.25 -8.21
CA SER A 124 15.83 6.86 -9.39
C SER A 124 14.36 7.23 -9.21
N ASN A 125 13.88 8.08 -10.10
CA ASN A 125 12.45 8.39 -10.20
C ASN A 125 11.80 7.31 -11.06
N ARG A 126 10.84 6.58 -10.50
CA ARG A 126 10.08 5.57 -11.24
C ARG A 126 8.98 6.25 -12.05
N ARG A 127 8.06 6.93 -11.38
CA ARG A 127 6.90 7.62 -11.99
C ARG A 127 6.38 8.73 -11.08
N TRP A 128 5.68 9.70 -11.66
CA TRP A 128 4.82 10.61 -10.89
C TRP A 128 3.37 10.40 -11.32
N TYR A 129 2.42 10.67 -10.42
CA TYR A 129 1.00 10.54 -10.70
C TYR A 129 0.18 11.58 -9.95
N THR A 130 -1.01 11.83 -10.46
CA THR A 130 -2.05 12.59 -9.78
C THR A 130 -3.34 11.79 -9.78
N ALA A 131 -4.11 11.87 -8.69
CA ALA A 131 -5.44 11.29 -8.61
C ALA A 131 -6.39 12.28 -7.93
N ILE A 132 -7.68 12.19 -8.25
CA ILE A 132 -8.72 12.94 -7.54
C ILE A 132 -9.78 11.96 -7.06
N THR A 133 -10.12 12.05 -5.78
CA THR A 133 -11.18 11.21 -5.22
C THR A 133 -12.55 11.68 -5.72
N PRO A 134 -13.57 10.80 -5.67
CA PRO A 134 -14.96 11.23 -5.55
C PRO A 134 -15.14 12.11 -4.29
N PRO A 135 -16.30 12.76 -4.12
CA PRO A 135 -16.63 13.40 -2.85
C PRO A 135 -16.54 12.38 -1.71
N ILE A 136 -15.59 12.57 -0.79
CA ILE A 136 -15.26 11.57 0.24
C ILE A 136 -16.03 11.79 1.55
N TRP A 137 -16.65 12.96 1.73
CA TRP A 137 -17.25 13.34 3.00
C TRP A 137 -18.35 12.38 3.46
N ALA A 138 -19.14 11.87 2.51
CA ALA A 138 -20.19 10.88 2.79
C ALA A 138 -19.64 9.55 3.35
N TRP A 139 -18.34 9.30 3.22
CA TRP A 139 -17.67 8.09 3.71
C TRP A 139 -16.71 8.38 4.87
N ALA A 140 -16.56 9.64 5.27
CA ALA A 140 -15.68 10.02 6.37
C ALA A 140 -16.26 9.49 7.69
N GLN A 141 -15.38 9.06 8.60
CA GLN A 141 -15.78 8.47 9.88
C GLN A 141 -16.67 9.41 10.72
N GLU A 142 -16.49 10.72 10.58
CA GLU A 142 -17.31 11.73 11.25
C GLU A 142 -18.77 11.80 10.76
N HIS A 143 -19.03 11.29 9.56
CA HIS A 143 -20.36 11.31 8.96
C HIS A 143 -21.01 9.91 8.94
N ASP A 144 -20.25 8.88 8.57
CA ASP A 144 -20.71 7.50 8.47
C ASP A 144 -19.60 6.56 9.00
N PRO A 145 -19.55 6.34 10.33
CA PRO A 145 -18.50 5.54 10.95
C PRO A 145 -18.55 4.06 10.52
N GLU A 146 -19.75 3.51 10.32
CA GLU A 146 -19.92 2.13 9.88
C GLU A 146 -19.36 1.92 8.47
N ARG A 147 -19.64 2.85 7.55
CA ARG A 147 -19.11 2.79 6.19
C ARG A 147 -17.61 3.05 6.13
N ALA A 148 -17.09 3.97 6.94
CA ALA A 148 -15.65 4.21 7.03
C ALA A 148 -14.90 2.96 7.52
N GLU A 149 -15.40 2.29 8.56
CA GLU A 149 -14.85 1.04 9.06
C GLU A 149 -14.97 -0.09 8.03
N ARG A 150 -16.11 -0.17 7.33
CA ARG A 150 -16.29 -1.16 6.26
C ARG A 150 -15.30 -0.97 5.11
N ILE A 151 -15.03 0.27 4.70
CA ILE A 151 -14.01 0.58 3.70
C ILE A 151 -12.63 0.12 4.20
N ALA A 152 -12.29 0.41 5.45
CA ALA A 152 -11.02 0.01 6.04
C ALA A 152 -10.86 -1.52 6.12
N GLU A 153 -11.91 -2.24 6.53
CA GLU A 153 -11.96 -3.71 6.53
C GLU A 153 -11.72 -4.25 5.12
N CYS A 154 -12.39 -3.69 4.12
CA CYS A 154 -12.26 -4.11 2.73
C CYS A 154 -10.86 -3.87 2.17
N VAL A 155 -10.26 -2.71 2.42
CA VAL A 155 -8.88 -2.38 2.02
C VAL A 155 -7.89 -3.33 2.71
N ALA A 156 -8.01 -3.52 4.03
CA ALA A 156 -7.14 -4.41 4.78
C ALA A 156 -7.22 -5.86 4.30
N ALA A 157 -8.43 -6.36 4.04
CA ALA A 157 -8.64 -7.71 3.52
C ALA A 157 -8.05 -7.87 2.10
N ALA A 158 -8.20 -6.88 1.22
CA ALA A 158 -7.61 -6.90 -0.11
C ALA A 158 -6.07 -6.94 -0.06
N GLU A 159 -5.46 -6.06 0.73
CA GLU A 159 -4.00 -6.02 0.91
C GLU A 159 -3.45 -7.32 1.52
N HIS A 160 -4.17 -7.87 2.51
CA HIS A 160 -3.84 -9.16 3.11
C HIS A 160 -3.83 -10.28 2.06
N HIS A 161 -4.87 -10.37 1.23
CA HIS A 161 -4.96 -11.39 0.19
C HIS A 161 -3.95 -11.17 -0.95
N ALA A 162 -3.63 -9.93 -1.32
CA ALA A 162 -2.54 -9.65 -2.26
C ALA A 162 -1.17 -10.12 -1.74
N GLY A 163 -0.90 -9.87 -0.44
CA GLY A 163 0.32 -10.34 0.24
C GLY A 163 0.39 -11.87 0.29
N ARG A 164 -0.72 -12.53 0.70
CA ARG A 164 -0.82 -13.99 0.70
C ARG A 164 -0.69 -14.59 -0.69
N LEU A 165 -1.34 -14.02 -1.69
CA LEU A 165 -1.22 -14.45 -3.08
C LEU A 165 0.23 -14.41 -3.53
N THR A 166 0.93 -13.30 -3.30
CA THR A 166 2.36 -13.15 -3.65
C THR A 166 3.21 -14.24 -2.98
N TYR A 167 3.03 -14.44 -1.67
CA TYR A 167 3.77 -15.45 -0.91
C TYR A 167 3.49 -16.88 -1.39
N LEU A 168 2.21 -17.27 -1.47
CA LEU A 168 1.79 -18.62 -1.83
C LEU A 168 2.13 -18.96 -3.27
N THR A 169 2.08 -17.98 -4.18
CA THR A 169 2.53 -18.15 -5.56
C THR A 169 4.04 -18.40 -5.64
N GLY A 170 4.83 -17.71 -4.80
CA GLY A 170 6.25 -17.99 -4.64
C GLY A 170 6.52 -19.40 -4.13
N GLN A 171 5.78 -19.85 -3.12
CA GLN A 171 5.87 -21.20 -2.57
C GLN A 171 5.46 -22.27 -3.59
N ALA A 172 4.36 -22.06 -4.31
CA ALA A 172 3.87 -22.99 -5.32
C ALA A 172 4.85 -23.15 -6.49
N TRP A 173 5.54 -22.07 -6.87
CA TRP A 173 6.60 -22.15 -7.87
C TRP A 173 7.76 -23.04 -7.39
N MET A 174 8.22 -22.86 -6.15
CA MET A 174 9.24 -23.73 -5.55
C MET A 174 8.79 -25.20 -5.52
N ASP A 175 7.54 -25.47 -5.11
CA ASP A 175 6.99 -26.83 -5.08
C ASP A 175 6.82 -27.44 -6.48
N THR A 176 6.76 -26.59 -7.51
CA THR A 176 6.70 -27.02 -8.92
C THR A 176 8.07 -27.43 -9.45
N ILE A 177 9.13 -26.67 -9.12
CA ILE A 177 10.49 -26.91 -9.61
C ILE A 177 11.24 -27.97 -8.79
N ASP A 178 11.06 -28.00 -7.48
CA ASP A 178 11.79 -28.90 -6.56
C ASP A 178 11.02 -30.19 -6.25
N GLY A 179 9.73 -30.22 -6.58
CA GLY A 179 8.80 -31.28 -6.17
C GLY A 179 8.33 -31.11 -4.71
N PRO A 180 7.10 -31.56 -4.38
CA PRO A 180 6.50 -31.33 -3.07
C PRO A 180 7.20 -32.07 -1.92
N ASP A 181 7.91 -33.17 -2.21
CA ASP A 181 8.45 -34.10 -1.20
C ASP A 181 9.83 -33.68 -0.67
N ARG A 182 10.55 -32.78 -1.37
CA ARG A 182 11.87 -32.29 -0.94
C ARG A 182 11.83 -31.46 0.35
N ARG A 183 10.63 -31.01 0.78
CA ARG A 183 10.41 -30.33 2.06
C ARG A 183 10.30 -31.27 3.26
N ALA A 184 9.99 -32.55 3.04
CA ALA A 184 9.85 -33.53 4.12
C ALA A 184 11.20 -34.05 4.63
N ASP A 185 12.20 -34.09 3.75
CA ASP A 185 13.59 -34.37 4.13
C ASP A 185 14.18 -33.09 4.72
N GLY A 186 14.28 -33.02 6.05
CA GLY A 186 14.75 -31.88 6.85
C GLY A 186 16.20 -31.40 6.60
N ARG A 187 16.68 -31.40 5.36
CA ARG A 187 17.91 -30.74 4.95
C ARG A 187 17.73 -29.24 5.10
N THR A 188 18.50 -28.67 6.02
CA THR A 188 18.65 -27.22 6.17
C THR A 188 18.96 -26.63 4.80
N PRO A 189 18.21 -25.63 4.32
CA PRO A 189 18.55 -24.98 3.06
C PRO A 189 19.93 -24.35 3.22
N GLY A 190 20.92 -24.83 2.48
CA GLY A 190 22.13 -24.05 2.25
C GLY A 190 21.71 -22.66 1.79
N LYS A 191 22.36 -21.61 2.30
CA LYS A 191 22.05 -20.20 1.99
C LYS A 191 21.67 -20.07 0.51
N PRO A 192 20.41 -19.77 0.17
CA PRO A 192 20.05 -19.62 -1.24
C PRO A 192 20.74 -18.36 -1.75
N GLU A 193 21.65 -18.52 -2.71
CA GLU A 193 22.11 -17.43 -3.57
C GLU A 193 20.88 -16.94 -4.35
N LYS A 194 20.25 -15.86 -3.84
CA LYS A 194 19.04 -15.21 -4.36
C LYS A 194 17.85 -16.18 -4.55
N LYS A 195 16.86 -16.11 -3.66
CA LYS A 195 15.56 -16.78 -3.86
C LYS A 195 15.08 -16.53 -5.31
N PRO A 196 14.85 -17.57 -6.13
CA PRO A 196 14.38 -17.38 -7.48
C PRO A 196 13.06 -16.60 -7.45
N THR A 197 13.03 -15.46 -8.13
CA THR A 197 11.81 -14.67 -8.28
C THR A 197 10.82 -15.53 -9.05
N SER A 198 9.70 -15.91 -8.40
CA SER A 198 8.67 -16.72 -9.05
C SER A 198 8.13 -15.98 -10.28
N PRO A 199 8.12 -16.62 -11.47
CA PRO A 199 7.57 -16.02 -12.69
C PRO A 199 6.05 -15.83 -12.59
N TRP A 200 5.39 -16.47 -11.63
CA TRP A 200 3.94 -16.42 -11.45
C TRP A 200 3.50 -15.27 -10.54
N ALA A 201 4.35 -14.81 -9.62
CA ALA A 201 3.92 -13.90 -8.55
C ALA A 201 3.50 -12.51 -9.07
N ALA A 202 4.30 -11.91 -9.97
CA ALA A 202 3.96 -10.61 -10.54
C ALA A 202 2.73 -10.67 -11.47
N PRO A 203 2.61 -11.64 -12.41
CA PRO A 203 1.38 -11.81 -13.21
C PRO A 203 0.13 -12.08 -12.35
N ALA A 204 0.23 -12.92 -11.31
CA ALA A 204 -0.90 -13.19 -10.42
C ALA A 204 -1.34 -11.92 -9.67
N ARG A 205 -0.39 -11.12 -9.17
CA ARG A 205 -0.71 -9.84 -8.52
C ARG A 205 -1.32 -8.83 -9.49
N ALA A 206 -0.83 -8.77 -10.72
CA ALA A 206 -1.38 -7.90 -11.76
C ALA A 206 -2.82 -8.31 -12.13
N ALA A 207 -3.11 -9.60 -12.24
CA ALA A 207 -4.45 -10.12 -12.49
C ALA A 207 -5.40 -9.95 -11.29
N TYR A 208 -4.87 -9.89 -10.06
CA TYR A 208 -5.66 -9.77 -8.84
C TYR A 208 -6.27 -8.39 -8.65
N TRP A 209 -5.52 -7.31 -8.89
CA TRP A 209 -5.97 -5.97 -8.51
C TRP A 209 -7.25 -5.51 -9.20
N PRO A 210 -7.46 -5.73 -10.51
CA PRO A 210 -8.75 -5.43 -11.14
C PRO A 210 -9.92 -6.19 -10.51
N LEU A 211 -9.75 -7.49 -10.25
CA LEU A 211 -10.77 -8.32 -9.60
C LEU A 211 -11.07 -7.85 -8.16
N ALA A 212 -10.04 -7.40 -7.45
CA ALA A 212 -10.17 -6.86 -6.10
C ALA A 212 -10.89 -5.50 -6.09
N GLU A 213 -10.68 -4.65 -7.10
CA GLU A 213 -11.39 -3.39 -7.24
C GLU A 213 -12.89 -3.60 -7.50
N ASP A 214 -13.25 -4.48 -8.44
CA ASP A 214 -14.65 -4.83 -8.69
C ASP A 214 -15.32 -5.42 -7.44
N ALA A 215 -14.59 -6.27 -6.72
CA ALA A 215 -15.03 -6.82 -5.44
C ALA A 215 -15.23 -5.73 -4.38
N PHE A 216 -14.32 -4.77 -4.28
CA PHE A 216 -14.37 -3.69 -3.31
C PHE A 216 -15.67 -2.90 -3.44
N TRP A 217 -15.99 -2.41 -4.64
CA TRP A 217 -17.20 -1.61 -4.87
C TRP A 217 -18.48 -2.40 -4.54
N ARG A 218 -18.56 -3.67 -4.97
CA ARG A 218 -19.69 -4.55 -4.64
C ARG A 218 -19.84 -4.81 -3.13
N LEU A 219 -18.72 -4.94 -2.40
CA LEU A 219 -18.74 -5.19 -0.95
C LEU A 219 -19.22 -3.97 -0.14
N LEU A 220 -19.10 -2.77 -0.70
CA LEU A 220 -19.66 -1.55 -0.10
C LEU A 220 -21.17 -1.49 -0.25
N ASP A 221 -21.72 -2.00 -1.35
CA ASP A 221 -23.16 -2.08 -1.57
C ASP A 221 -23.81 -3.27 -0.84
N GLN A 222 -23.01 -4.25 -0.40
CA GLN A 222 -23.46 -5.51 0.20
C GLN A 222 -22.69 -5.82 1.50
N PRO A 223 -22.93 -5.08 2.59
CA PRO A 223 -22.14 -5.18 3.83
C PRO A 223 -22.23 -6.56 4.51
N GLY A 224 -23.30 -7.31 4.28
CA GLY A 224 -23.48 -8.67 4.82
C GLY A 224 -22.56 -9.73 4.21
N ILE A 225 -21.83 -9.42 3.13
CA ILE A 225 -20.92 -10.36 2.49
C ILE A 225 -19.54 -10.30 3.15
N SER A 226 -18.95 -11.46 3.44
CA SER A 226 -17.59 -11.57 3.97
C SER A 226 -16.56 -11.09 2.95
N ALA A 227 -15.91 -9.95 3.23
CA ALA A 227 -14.85 -9.38 2.40
C ALA A 227 -13.74 -10.40 2.14
N ARG A 228 -13.34 -11.13 3.19
CA ARG A 228 -12.32 -12.18 3.11
C ARG A 228 -12.65 -13.26 2.09
N ARG A 229 -13.87 -13.80 2.09
CA ARG A 229 -14.27 -14.85 1.13
C ARG A 229 -14.20 -14.33 -0.30
N VAL A 230 -14.67 -13.11 -0.53
CA VAL A 230 -14.66 -12.49 -1.85
C VAL A 230 -13.23 -12.27 -2.36
N TYR A 231 -12.34 -11.73 -1.52
CA TYR A 231 -10.95 -11.53 -1.91
C TYR A 231 -10.14 -12.82 -2.05
N ALA A 232 -10.46 -13.87 -1.30
CA ALA A 232 -9.89 -15.19 -1.50
C ALA A 232 -10.26 -15.77 -2.89
N THR A 233 -11.53 -15.64 -3.29
CA THR A 233 -11.98 -16.04 -4.64
C THR A 233 -11.30 -15.22 -5.74
N ALA A 234 -11.17 -13.91 -5.57
CA ALA A 234 -10.44 -13.06 -6.51
C ALA A 234 -8.96 -13.47 -6.64
N ALA A 235 -8.30 -13.78 -5.52
CA ALA A 235 -6.92 -14.25 -5.50
C ALA A 235 -6.76 -15.64 -6.16
N GLU A 236 -7.71 -16.55 -5.93
CA GLU A 236 -7.75 -17.84 -6.61
C GLU A 236 -7.85 -17.67 -8.12
N GLN A 237 -8.80 -16.87 -8.60
CA GLN A 237 -8.99 -16.61 -10.03
C GLN A 237 -7.70 -16.04 -10.65
N ALA A 238 -7.09 -15.05 -9.99
CA ALA A 238 -5.85 -14.44 -10.44
C ALA A 238 -4.69 -15.46 -10.52
N LEU A 239 -4.53 -16.32 -9.51
CA LEU A 239 -3.51 -17.37 -9.50
C LEU A 239 -3.75 -18.38 -10.64
N ARG A 240 -4.98 -18.82 -10.85
CA ARG A 240 -5.32 -19.77 -11.91
C ARG A 240 -5.07 -19.20 -13.29
N THR A 241 -5.39 -17.93 -13.51
CA THR A 241 -5.11 -17.21 -14.76
C THR A 241 -3.60 -17.12 -15.02
N ALA A 242 -2.83 -16.67 -14.02
CA ALA A 242 -1.38 -16.50 -14.15
C ALA A 242 -0.62 -17.82 -14.40
N THR A 243 -1.19 -18.96 -14.00
CA THR A 243 -0.55 -20.28 -14.08
C THR A 243 -1.16 -21.19 -15.15
N ALA A 244 -2.11 -20.71 -15.96
CA ALA A 244 -2.89 -21.53 -16.87
C ALA A 244 -2.02 -22.37 -17.83
N GLY A 245 -1.01 -21.76 -18.46
CA GLY A 245 -0.10 -22.46 -19.38
C GLY A 245 0.82 -23.47 -18.69
N ASP A 246 1.41 -23.08 -17.56
CA ASP A 246 2.39 -23.92 -16.87
C ASP A 246 1.75 -25.11 -16.14
N ARG A 247 0.49 -25.00 -15.75
CA ARG A 247 -0.28 -26.12 -15.20
C ARG A 247 -0.44 -27.30 -16.17
N ILE A 248 -0.35 -27.04 -17.48
CA ILE A 248 -0.41 -28.07 -18.53
C ILE A 248 0.98 -28.64 -18.79
N ARG A 249 2.01 -27.78 -18.76
CA ARG A 249 3.38 -28.14 -19.16
C ARG A 249 4.21 -28.77 -18.04
N LEU A 250 3.98 -28.37 -16.79
CA LEU A 250 4.82 -28.75 -15.66
C LEU A 250 4.12 -29.79 -14.77
N ARG A 251 4.78 -30.93 -14.58
CA ARG A 251 4.25 -32.12 -13.89
C ARG A 251 3.66 -31.82 -12.49
N HIS A 252 4.26 -30.91 -11.74
CA HIS A 252 3.88 -30.61 -10.35
C HIS A 252 3.05 -29.33 -10.19
N ALA A 253 2.91 -28.53 -11.24
CA ALA A 253 2.27 -27.21 -11.16
C ALA A 253 0.80 -27.29 -10.74
N ALA A 254 0.03 -28.23 -11.32
CA ALA A 254 -1.38 -28.38 -10.97
C ALA A 254 -1.60 -28.68 -9.48
N ARG A 255 -0.77 -29.56 -8.89
CA ARG A 255 -0.84 -29.91 -7.46
C ARG A 255 -0.40 -28.74 -6.58
N ALA A 256 0.70 -28.08 -6.93
CA ALA A 256 1.22 -26.93 -6.18
C ALA A 256 0.22 -25.76 -6.17
N VAL A 257 -0.41 -25.46 -7.32
CA VAL A 257 -1.45 -24.43 -7.43
C VAL A 257 -2.69 -24.82 -6.61
N ALA A 258 -3.12 -26.08 -6.66
CA ALA A 258 -4.27 -26.53 -5.85
C ALA A 258 -4.02 -26.36 -4.35
N ALA A 259 -2.81 -26.69 -3.87
CA ALA A 259 -2.42 -26.48 -2.48
C ALA A 259 -2.40 -24.99 -2.08
N ALA A 260 -1.88 -24.12 -2.96
CA ALA A 260 -1.89 -22.68 -2.74
C ALA A 260 -3.32 -22.10 -2.70
N VAL A 261 -4.23 -22.57 -3.56
CA VAL A 261 -5.64 -22.18 -3.54
C VAL A 261 -6.31 -22.59 -2.23
N ALA A 262 -6.10 -23.83 -1.78
CA ALA A 262 -6.64 -24.27 -0.49
C ALA A 262 -6.15 -23.40 0.67
N GLU A 263 -4.88 -22.96 0.63
CA GLU A 263 -4.32 -22.08 1.63
C GLU A 263 -4.88 -20.64 1.54
N LEU A 264 -5.17 -20.12 0.35
CA LEU A 264 -5.80 -18.79 0.19
C LEU A 264 -7.15 -18.69 0.90
N HIS A 265 -7.93 -19.78 0.90
CA HIS A 265 -9.24 -19.85 1.57
C HIS A 265 -9.13 -20.17 3.07
N ARG A 266 -7.98 -20.68 3.53
CA ARG A 266 -7.78 -21.11 4.92
C ARG A 266 -7.86 -19.92 5.90
N PRO A 267 -8.60 -20.07 7.02
CA PRO A 267 -8.63 -19.06 8.07
C PRO A 267 -7.27 -18.81 8.69
N PRO A 268 -6.99 -17.57 9.14
CA PRO A 268 -5.84 -17.33 9.96
C PRO A 268 -5.91 -18.29 11.14
N ARG A 269 -4.80 -18.97 11.41
CA ARG A 269 -4.69 -19.82 12.59
C ARG A 269 -4.87 -18.91 13.80
N THR A 270 -5.99 -19.04 14.50
CA THR A 270 -6.12 -18.49 15.83
C THR A 270 -5.06 -19.16 16.68
N ARG A 271 -4.15 -18.37 17.28
CA ARG A 271 -3.36 -18.90 18.39
C ARG A 271 -4.38 -19.27 19.47
N PRO A 272 -4.27 -20.46 20.11
CA PRO A 272 -5.03 -20.71 21.31
C PRO A 272 -4.73 -19.59 22.32
N ASP A 273 -5.77 -19.09 22.99
CA ASP A 273 -5.67 -18.16 24.11
C ASP A 273 -4.96 -18.87 25.28
N GLU A 274 -3.64 -18.99 25.20
CA GLU A 274 -2.82 -19.29 26.36
C GLU A 274 -2.52 -17.96 27.07
N GLU A 275 -3.16 -17.82 28.23
CA GLU A 275 -2.80 -16.94 29.35
C GLU A 275 -3.09 -15.44 29.18
N ARG A 276 -4.38 -15.09 29.25
CA ARG A 276 -4.79 -13.91 30.04
C ARG A 276 -5.20 -14.40 31.43
N ARG A 277 -4.23 -14.42 32.35
CA ARG A 277 -4.46 -14.32 33.80
C ARG A 277 -3.90 -12.99 34.27
#